data_AF-A0AAW2XKN4-F1
#
_entry.id   AF-A0AAW2XKN4-F1
#
_cell.length_a   1.000
_cell.length_b   1.000
_cell.length_c   1.000
_cell.angle_alpha   90.00
_cell.angle_beta   90.00
_cell.angle_gamma   90.00
#
_symmetry.space_group_name_H-M   'P 1'
#
loop_
_entity.id
_entity.type
_entity.pdbx_description
1 polymer ?
#
loop_
_entity_poly.entity_id
_entity_poly.type
_entity_poly.pdbx_seq_one_letter_code
_entity_poly.pdbx_strand_id
1 'polypeptide(L)'
;MALSLGVCSSLFAGGAVPFSKPPSVPVKLLPVNMRSVRITAAVSKPATETNKREPRGIMKPRRVSPEMQAFLGGVSEIPRTQALKEIWAYIKQHNLQDPADKKVIICDEKLKKIFGGRDRVGFLEIAGLLNPHFLKRISLPAEYGDKILFPKLKNELVVGRSYRRCKEKNRRRWDRHNLPERSPDHRSYWNRWEQPGRDPPPRRHPRRPMEGLRRRPPPRPNWNDDNRVNYIRCDISDPDDTRAKLSALTDITHLFYVTWANKPTEAENCRVNGKMLKNVLDAVIPNCPRLKHICLQTGRKHYMGPFESYGKIETHDPPYTEDLPRLNYMNFYYTLEDILFEEVKKKEGLTWSVHRPGNIFGFSPYSMMNLMVTLCVYAAICKHEGKVLRFPGCKAAWEGYSDCSDADLIAEHQIWAAVDPFAKNEVFNVSNGDVFKWKHFWKVLAEQFGVECGKYEEGQTLTLQELMKDKGPVWDEIVKEKELMQTKLEDVGIWWFGDVILGNECFLDTMNKSKEHGFLGFRNSKNSFVSWIDKVKAYKIVP
;
A
#
# COMPACT_ATOMS: atom_id res chain seq x y z
N MET A 1 48.81 -38.55 -1.77
CA MET A 1 48.88 -38.69 -0.30
C MET A 1 49.55 -37.45 0.25
N ALA A 2 49.10 -36.96 1.41
CA ALA A 2 49.33 -35.59 1.93
C ALA A 2 50.71 -34.97 1.66
N LEU A 3 50.72 -33.69 1.28
CA LEU A 3 51.91 -32.84 1.22
C LEU A 3 51.56 -31.41 1.62
N SER A 4 52.31 -30.94 2.62
CA SER A 4 52.42 -29.59 3.16
C SER A 4 53.50 -28.80 2.41
N LEU A 5 53.42 -27.45 2.40
CA LEU A 5 54.47 -26.41 2.28
C LEU A 5 53.75 -25.05 2.07
N GLY A 6 54.09 -23.88 2.62
CA GLY A 6 55.24 -23.38 3.39
C GLY A 6 55.00 -21.93 3.83
N VAL A 7 55.92 -21.38 4.62
CA VAL A 7 55.80 -20.19 5.50
C VAL A 7 56.67 -19.01 5.03
N CYS A 8 56.28 -17.77 5.45
CA CYS A 8 57.03 -16.49 5.56
C CYS A 8 57.38 -15.73 4.26
N SER A 9 57.43 -14.39 4.16
CA SER A 9 57.16 -13.23 5.03
C SER A 9 57.26 -11.94 4.17
N SER A 10 56.51 -10.89 4.46
CA SER A 10 57.03 -9.50 4.46
C SER A 10 56.00 -8.51 5.01
N LEU A 11 56.47 -7.73 5.99
CA LEU A 11 55.82 -6.59 6.61
C LEU A 11 55.68 -5.42 5.62
N PHE A 12 54.51 -4.81 5.57
CA PHE A 12 54.40 -3.35 5.45
C PHE A 12 53.28 -2.87 6.38
N ALA A 13 53.68 -2.03 7.33
CA ALA A 13 52.82 -1.30 8.22
C ALA A 13 52.12 -0.18 7.44
N GLY A 14 50.78 -0.17 7.47
CA GLY A 14 49.95 0.96 7.10
C GLY A 14 48.83 1.04 8.12
N GLY A 15 48.91 2.03 9.01
CA GLY A 15 47.97 2.20 10.12
C GLY A 15 46.56 2.44 9.63
N ALA A 16 45.67 1.48 9.89
CA ALA A 16 44.22 1.69 9.84
C ALA A 16 43.74 1.99 11.25
N VAL A 17 43.22 3.20 11.44
CA VAL A 17 42.54 3.64 12.67
C VAL A 17 41.32 2.74 12.88
N PRO A 18 41.13 2.11 14.05
CA PRO A 18 39.97 1.29 14.29
C PRO A 18 38.72 2.18 14.40
N PHE A 19 37.77 1.98 13.48
CA PHE A 19 36.42 2.51 13.62
C PHE A 19 35.79 1.92 14.89
N SER A 20 35.67 2.76 15.92
CA SER A 20 34.91 2.46 17.12
C SER A 20 33.44 2.29 16.76
N LYS A 21 32.90 1.08 16.96
CA LYS A 21 31.46 0.80 16.90
C LYS A 21 30.71 1.74 17.88
N PRO A 22 29.67 2.45 17.45
CA PRO A 22 28.82 3.17 18.39
C PRO A 22 28.03 2.17 19.25
N PRO A 23 27.72 2.51 20.51
CA PRO A 23 27.02 1.61 21.41
C PRO A 23 25.59 1.33 20.92
N SER A 24 25.24 0.05 20.81
CA SER A 24 23.87 -0.42 20.57
C SER A 24 23.00 -0.08 21.78
N VAL A 25 21.97 0.73 21.59
CA VAL A 25 21.01 1.06 22.64
C VAL A 25 20.14 -0.18 22.94
N PRO A 26 20.01 -0.61 24.21
CA PRO A 26 19.13 -1.70 24.58
C PRO A 26 17.65 -1.28 24.40
N VAL A 27 16.96 -1.90 23.45
CA VAL A 27 15.53 -1.70 23.22
C VAL A 27 14.74 -2.34 24.38
N LYS A 28 14.14 -1.53 25.23
CA LYS A 28 13.24 -1.99 26.31
C LYS A 28 11.81 -2.10 25.73
N LEU A 29 11.42 -3.31 25.34
CA LEU A 29 10.06 -3.61 24.86
C LEU A 29 9.08 -3.47 26.03
N LEU A 30 8.17 -2.48 25.96
CA LEU A 30 7.06 -2.37 26.89
C LEU A 30 5.92 -3.33 26.47
N PRO A 31 5.23 -3.99 27.42
CA PRO A 31 4.13 -4.89 27.11
C PRO A 31 2.95 -4.10 26.54
N VAL A 32 2.68 -4.27 25.25
CA VAL A 32 1.48 -3.73 24.60
C VAL A 32 0.32 -4.69 24.84
N ASN A 33 -0.74 -4.19 25.46
CA ASN A 33 -1.98 -4.95 25.69
C ASN A 33 -2.56 -5.47 24.37
N MET A 34 -2.87 -6.77 24.33
CA MET A 34 -3.55 -7.44 23.21
C MET A 34 -4.81 -6.66 22.81
N ARG A 35 -4.80 -6.10 21.60
CA ARG A 35 -6.00 -5.63 20.93
C ARG A 35 -6.33 -6.60 19.80
N SER A 36 -7.57 -7.07 19.80
CA SER A 36 -8.15 -8.02 18.84
C SER A 36 -7.67 -7.79 17.40
N VAL A 37 -7.03 -8.81 16.82
CA VAL A 37 -6.76 -8.85 15.38
C VAL A 37 -8.10 -8.87 14.65
N ARG A 38 -8.26 -8.02 13.64
CA ARG A 38 -9.52 -7.82 12.90
C ARG A 38 -9.27 -8.08 11.43
N ILE A 39 -9.91 -9.09 10.88
CA ILE A 39 -9.69 -9.56 9.51
C ILE A 39 -10.78 -9.01 8.60
N THR A 40 -10.39 -8.65 7.38
CA THR A 40 -11.33 -8.33 6.30
C THR A 40 -11.27 -9.45 5.27
N ALA A 41 -12.39 -10.14 5.06
CA ALA A 41 -12.51 -11.15 4.01
C ALA A 41 -13.27 -10.53 2.83
N ALA A 42 -12.56 -10.15 1.77
CA ALA A 42 -13.21 -9.67 0.55
C ALA A 42 -13.82 -10.86 -0.21
N VAL A 43 -15.12 -11.09 -0.06
CA VAL A 43 -15.89 -12.10 -0.81
C VAL A 43 -16.65 -11.41 -1.96
N SER A 44 -16.32 -11.76 -3.20
CA SER A 44 -17.10 -11.38 -4.39
C SER A 44 -18.01 -12.54 -4.82
N LYS A 45 -19.33 -12.29 -4.92
CA LYS A 45 -20.38 -13.28 -5.25
C LYS A 45 -20.10 -14.08 -6.55
N PRO A 46 -20.49 -15.37 -6.63
CA PRO A 46 -20.32 -16.18 -7.83
C PRO A 46 -21.46 -15.99 -8.84
N ALA A 47 -21.15 -16.19 -10.13
CA ALA A 47 -22.11 -16.40 -11.21
C ALA A 47 -22.02 -17.84 -11.73
N THR A 48 -23.18 -18.42 -12.04
CA THR A 48 -23.41 -19.78 -12.54
C THR A 48 -22.90 -20.03 -13.97
N GLU A 49 -22.77 -21.31 -14.30
CA GLU A 49 -21.92 -21.93 -15.31
C GLU A 49 -22.24 -21.73 -16.81
N THR A 50 -21.17 -21.98 -17.59
CA THR A 50 -21.06 -22.28 -19.03
C THR A 50 -21.35 -21.18 -20.05
N ASN A 51 -20.28 -20.53 -20.53
CA ASN A 51 -20.03 -20.29 -21.96
C ASN A 51 -18.61 -19.71 -22.18
N LYS A 52 -18.04 -19.96 -23.37
CA LYS A 52 -16.66 -19.62 -23.81
C LYS A 52 -16.14 -18.31 -23.19
N ARG A 53 -14.95 -18.38 -22.55
CA ARG A 53 -14.36 -17.27 -21.78
C ARG A 53 -14.20 -15.99 -22.64
N GLU A 54 -14.88 -14.92 -22.26
CA GLU A 54 -14.66 -13.59 -22.82
C GLU A 54 -13.31 -13.01 -22.37
N PRO A 55 -12.49 -12.44 -23.28
CA PRO A 55 -11.21 -11.83 -22.94
C PRO A 55 -11.39 -10.53 -22.13
N ARG A 56 -10.72 -10.43 -20.97
CA ARG A 56 -10.75 -9.26 -20.07
C ARG A 56 -9.44 -8.47 -20.16
N GLY A 57 -9.50 -7.14 -19.96
CA GLY A 57 -8.32 -6.25 -19.93
C GLY A 57 -7.90 -5.70 -21.28
N ILE A 58 -6.59 -5.61 -21.55
CA ILE A 58 -5.98 -5.12 -22.81
C ILE A 58 -6.43 -5.95 -24.03
N MET A 59 -6.88 -7.19 -23.78
CA MET A 59 -7.42 -8.11 -24.78
C MET A 59 -8.91 -7.91 -25.07
N LYS A 60 -9.58 -6.94 -24.43
CA LYS A 60 -11.00 -6.67 -24.70
C LYS A 60 -11.17 -6.04 -26.09
N PRO A 61 -11.99 -6.62 -26.99
CA PRO A 61 -12.31 -6.01 -28.27
C PRO A 61 -12.88 -4.61 -28.09
N ARG A 62 -12.40 -3.68 -28.92
CA ARG A 62 -12.90 -2.29 -28.95
C ARG A 62 -13.29 -1.95 -30.37
N ARG A 63 -14.32 -1.10 -30.48
CA ARG A 63 -14.71 -0.53 -31.77
C ARG A 63 -13.57 0.27 -32.36
N VAL A 64 -13.30 0.01 -33.62
CA VAL A 64 -12.24 0.69 -34.37
C VAL A 64 -12.84 1.69 -35.36
N SER A 65 -12.07 2.71 -35.74
CA SER A 65 -12.52 3.72 -36.71
C SER A 65 -12.69 3.13 -38.12
N PRO A 66 -13.45 3.78 -39.03
CA PRO A 66 -13.67 3.29 -40.39
C PRO A 66 -12.39 2.97 -41.16
N GLU A 67 -11.33 3.77 -40.98
CA GLU A 67 -10.03 3.60 -41.63
C GLU A 67 -9.33 2.30 -41.18
N MET A 68 -9.41 2.00 -39.89
CA MET A 68 -8.88 0.76 -39.32
C MET A 68 -9.73 -0.45 -39.71
N GLN A 69 -11.04 -0.30 -39.83
CA GLN A 69 -11.93 -1.37 -40.33
C GLN A 69 -11.61 -1.72 -41.77
N ALA A 70 -11.37 -0.72 -42.63
CA ALA A 70 -10.99 -0.92 -44.02
C ALA A 70 -9.65 -1.66 -44.15
N PHE A 71 -8.69 -1.40 -43.25
CA PHE A 71 -7.43 -2.13 -43.20
C PHE A 71 -7.57 -3.59 -42.75
N LEU A 72 -8.41 -3.84 -41.74
CA LEU A 72 -8.64 -5.16 -41.15
C LEU A 72 -9.66 -6.02 -41.91
N GLY A 73 -10.08 -5.62 -43.12
CA GLY A 73 -11.03 -6.38 -43.93
C GLY A 73 -12.48 -6.38 -43.40
N GLY A 74 -12.91 -5.29 -42.75
CA GLY A 74 -14.29 -5.11 -42.29
C GLY A 74 -14.54 -5.49 -40.82
N VAL A 75 -13.50 -5.81 -40.05
CA VAL A 75 -13.63 -6.15 -38.63
C VAL A 75 -13.96 -4.89 -37.82
N SER A 76 -15.16 -4.85 -37.24
CA SER A 76 -15.67 -3.68 -36.50
C SER A 76 -15.17 -3.59 -35.05
N GLU A 77 -14.77 -4.71 -34.44
CA GLU A 77 -14.25 -4.77 -33.07
C GLU A 77 -13.05 -5.72 -32.97
N ILE A 78 -11.92 -5.23 -32.45
CA ILE A 78 -10.69 -6.03 -32.33
C ILE A 78 -9.92 -5.66 -31.05
N PRO A 79 -9.25 -6.62 -30.38
CA PRO A 79 -8.30 -6.31 -29.32
C PRO A 79 -7.09 -5.52 -29.85
N ARG A 80 -6.58 -4.59 -29.06
CA ARG A 80 -5.45 -3.75 -29.48
C ARG A 80 -4.19 -4.55 -29.80
N THR A 81 -3.92 -5.60 -29.02
CA THR A 81 -2.79 -6.51 -29.24
C THR A 81 -2.89 -7.23 -30.58
N GLN A 82 -4.10 -7.65 -30.96
CA GLN A 82 -4.34 -8.29 -32.24
C GLN A 82 -4.19 -7.30 -33.40
N ALA A 83 -4.75 -6.09 -33.30
CA ALA A 83 -4.57 -5.06 -34.33
C ALA A 83 -3.08 -4.73 -34.57
N LEU A 84 -2.29 -4.65 -33.49
CA LEU A 84 -0.84 -4.43 -33.60
C LEU A 84 -0.15 -5.61 -34.31
N LYS A 85 -0.57 -6.85 -34.04
CA LYS A 85 -0.05 -8.05 -34.70
C LYS A 85 -0.38 -8.09 -36.20
N GLU A 86 -1.61 -7.74 -36.59
CA GLU A 86 -2.01 -7.66 -37.99
C GLU A 86 -1.21 -6.59 -38.76
N ILE A 87 -1.00 -5.43 -38.15
CA ILE A 87 -0.17 -4.36 -38.74
C ILE A 87 1.27 -4.83 -38.92
N TRP A 88 1.84 -5.53 -37.94
CA TRP A 88 3.18 -6.09 -38.05
C TRP A 88 3.29 -7.19 -39.12
N ALA A 89 2.25 -8.03 -39.26
CA ALA A 89 2.18 -9.03 -40.31
C ALA A 89 2.17 -8.36 -41.69
N TYR A 90 1.37 -7.30 -41.86
CA TYR A 90 1.31 -6.52 -43.08
C TYR A 90 2.66 -5.86 -43.42
N ILE A 91 3.30 -5.18 -42.46
CA ILE A 91 4.61 -4.53 -42.65
C ILE A 91 5.66 -5.54 -43.15
N LYS A 92 5.67 -6.75 -42.58
CA LYS A 92 6.59 -7.82 -42.97
C LYS A 92 6.25 -8.40 -44.34
N GLN A 93 4.97 -8.65 -44.62
CA GLN A 93 4.52 -9.21 -45.90
C GLN A 93 4.82 -8.27 -47.08
N HIS A 94 4.73 -6.96 -46.86
CA HIS A 94 4.94 -5.94 -47.88
C HIS A 94 6.36 -5.35 -47.88
N ASN A 95 7.28 -5.90 -47.08
CA ASN A 95 8.69 -5.46 -46.98
C ASN A 95 8.84 -3.94 -46.74
N LEU A 96 8.00 -3.37 -45.87
CA LEU A 96 7.92 -1.92 -45.64
C LEU A 96 8.92 -1.40 -44.60
N GLN A 97 9.90 -2.22 -44.21
CA GLN A 97 10.99 -1.78 -43.34
C GLN A 97 12.06 -1.10 -44.17
N ASP A 98 12.59 0.02 -43.68
CA ASP A 98 13.67 0.72 -44.35
C ASP A 98 14.93 -0.18 -44.38
N PRO A 99 15.54 -0.41 -45.56
CA PRO A 99 16.71 -1.28 -45.68
C PRO A 99 17.95 -0.73 -44.95
N ALA A 100 18.05 0.58 -44.74
CA ALA A 100 19.15 1.22 -44.02
C ALA A 100 18.94 1.23 -42.50
N ASP A 101 17.69 1.36 -42.03
CA ASP A 101 17.35 1.27 -40.62
C ASP A 101 16.04 0.49 -40.41
N LYS A 102 16.18 -0.78 -40.02
CA LYS A 102 15.04 -1.68 -39.77
C LYS A 102 14.09 -1.22 -38.66
N LYS A 103 14.46 -0.17 -37.90
CA LYS A 103 13.60 0.47 -36.90
C LYS A 103 12.64 1.50 -37.50
N VAL A 104 12.78 1.85 -38.77
CA VAL A 104 11.91 2.79 -39.49
C VAL A 104 11.03 2.04 -40.49
N ILE A 105 9.73 2.34 -40.48
CA ILE A 105 8.74 1.79 -41.40
C ILE A 105 8.41 2.85 -42.46
N ILE A 106 8.53 2.49 -43.74
CA ILE A 106 8.13 3.29 -44.90
C ILE A 106 6.65 2.98 -45.16
N CYS A 107 5.78 3.96 -44.94
CA CYS A 107 4.35 3.77 -44.97
C CYS A 107 3.81 3.81 -46.40
N ASP A 108 3.08 2.77 -46.79
CA ASP A 108 2.32 2.75 -48.02
C ASP A 108 0.98 3.51 -47.86
N GLU A 109 0.22 3.66 -48.95
CA GLU A 109 -1.05 4.39 -48.93
C GLU A 109 -2.09 3.84 -47.94
N LYS A 110 -1.98 2.57 -47.53
CA LYS A 110 -2.85 1.98 -46.51
C LYS A 110 -2.39 2.34 -45.10
N LEU A 111 -1.09 2.23 -44.81
CA LEU A 111 -0.52 2.59 -43.51
C LEU A 111 -0.57 4.11 -43.27
N LYS A 112 -0.42 4.94 -44.31
CA LYS A 112 -0.58 6.39 -44.20
C LYS A 112 -1.95 6.77 -43.66
N LYS A 113 -3.02 6.07 -44.07
CA LYS A 113 -4.38 6.32 -43.55
C LYS A 113 -4.54 6.01 -42.06
N ILE A 114 -3.75 5.09 -41.51
CA ILE A 114 -3.75 4.72 -40.09
C ILE A 114 -2.77 5.56 -39.28
N PHE A 115 -1.67 6.00 -39.88
CA PHE A 115 -0.61 6.74 -39.19
C PHE A 115 -0.70 8.26 -39.38
N GLY A 116 -1.89 8.76 -39.75
CA GLY A 116 -2.15 10.19 -39.86
C GLY A 116 -1.39 10.87 -41.00
N GLY A 117 -1.18 10.16 -42.11
CA GLY A 117 -0.53 10.67 -43.33
C GLY A 117 0.99 10.65 -43.32
N ARG A 118 1.62 10.05 -42.30
CA ARG A 118 3.09 10.00 -42.19
C ARG A 118 3.70 9.03 -43.20
N ASP A 119 4.73 9.47 -43.93
CA ASP A 119 5.48 8.62 -44.85
C ASP A 119 6.47 7.68 -44.15
N ARG A 120 6.98 8.09 -42.97
CA ARG A 120 7.93 7.29 -42.18
C ARG A 120 7.52 7.29 -40.71
N VAL A 121 7.58 6.13 -40.07
CA VAL A 121 7.19 5.92 -38.67
C VAL A 121 8.21 5.06 -37.94
N GLY A 122 8.60 5.46 -36.73
CA GLY A 122 9.49 4.65 -35.89
C GLY A 122 8.79 3.44 -35.28
N PHE A 123 9.50 2.33 -35.11
CA PHE A 123 9.01 1.08 -34.51
C PHE A 123 8.23 1.29 -33.19
N LEU A 124 8.71 2.20 -32.32
CA LEU A 124 8.09 2.51 -31.02
C LEU A 124 6.87 3.43 -31.14
N GLU A 125 6.72 4.19 -32.23
CA GLU A 125 5.64 5.15 -32.42
C GLU A 125 4.33 4.49 -32.86
N ILE A 126 4.41 3.32 -33.52
CA ILE A 126 3.25 2.58 -34.05
C ILE A 126 2.20 2.37 -32.95
N ALA A 127 2.63 1.93 -31.76
CA ALA A 127 1.72 1.70 -30.66
C ALA A 127 0.96 2.98 -30.26
N GLY A 128 1.60 4.15 -30.31
CA GLY A 128 0.99 5.44 -30.01
C GLY A 128 0.00 5.89 -31.08
N LEU A 129 0.37 5.73 -32.36
CA LEU A 129 -0.43 6.15 -33.52
C LEU A 129 -1.74 5.37 -33.67
N LEU A 130 -1.85 4.18 -33.07
CA LEU A 130 -3.09 3.42 -33.06
C LEU A 130 -4.15 3.95 -32.09
N ASN A 131 -3.77 4.80 -31.11
CA ASN A 131 -4.70 5.30 -30.09
C ASN A 131 -5.99 5.96 -30.65
N PRO A 132 -5.92 6.84 -31.66
CA PRO A 132 -7.10 7.52 -32.19
C PRO A 132 -8.08 6.57 -32.87
N HIS A 133 -7.59 5.45 -33.39
CA HIS A 133 -8.39 4.45 -34.10
C HIS A 133 -9.19 3.52 -33.18
N PHE A 134 -9.04 3.61 -31.86
CA PHE A 134 -9.87 2.89 -30.89
C PHE A 134 -10.90 3.82 -30.24
N LEU A 135 -12.16 3.71 -30.69
CA LEU A 135 -13.23 4.61 -30.30
C LEU A 135 -13.57 4.46 -28.80
N LYS A 136 -13.60 5.58 -28.08
CA LYS A 136 -14.08 5.63 -26.68
C LYS A 136 -15.60 5.69 -26.68
N ARG A 137 -16.25 4.88 -25.84
CA ARG A 137 -17.72 4.82 -25.71
C ARG A 137 -18.25 6.20 -25.29
N ILE A 138 -19.03 6.85 -26.16
CA ILE A 138 -19.75 8.10 -25.87
C ILE A 138 -21.02 7.72 -25.08
N SER A 139 -21.26 8.37 -23.94
CA SER A 139 -22.51 8.31 -23.19
C SER A 139 -23.28 9.60 -23.41
N LEU A 140 -24.48 9.54 -24.00
CA LEU A 140 -25.37 10.70 -24.20
C LEU A 140 -26.04 11.11 -22.86
N PRO A 141 -26.43 12.39 -22.69
CA PRO A 141 -27.05 12.90 -21.45
C PRO A 141 -28.50 12.42 -21.27
N ALA A 142 -28.88 12.23 -20.00
CA ALA A 142 -30.17 11.68 -19.58
C ALA A 142 -31.22 12.78 -19.37
N GLU A 143 -32.02 13.11 -20.39
CA GLU A 143 -33.20 13.96 -20.22
C GLU A 143 -34.45 13.54 -21.02
N TYR A 144 -34.56 12.30 -21.51
CA TYR A 144 -35.83 11.79 -22.05
C TYR A 144 -36.10 10.37 -21.53
N GLY A 145 -37.12 10.27 -20.65
CA GLY A 145 -37.49 9.07 -19.91
C GLY A 145 -38.53 8.17 -20.59
N ASP A 146 -38.47 6.91 -20.16
CA ASP A 146 -39.59 6.00 -19.84
C ASP A 146 -40.90 6.10 -20.64
N LYS A 147 -41.09 5.17 -21.59
CA LYS A 147 -42.33 4.38 -21.75
C LYS A 147 -42.00 3.01 -22.34
N ILE A 148 -42.29 1.95 -21.59
CA ILE A 148 -42.81 0.61 -21.96
C ILE A 148 -42.30 -0.44 -20.97
N LEU A 149 -43.26 -1.18 -20.40
CA LEU A 149 -43.16 -2.16 -19.31
C LEU A 149 -42.90 -3.58 -19.84
N PHE A 150 -42.33 -4.44 -18.98
CA PHE A 150 -42.25 -5.93 -18.94
C PHE A 150 -40.85 -6.58 -19.10
N PRO A 151 -40.58 -7.73 -18.42
CA PRO A 151 -39.58 -7.76 -17.34
C PRO A 151 -38.45 -8.81 -17.50
N LYS A 152 -37.47 -8.65 -16.61
CA LYS A 152 -36.39 -9.56 -16.17
C LYS A 152 -35.07 -9.60 -16.98
N LEU A 153 -34.02 -9.49 -16.15
CA LEU A 153 -32.64 -9.99 -16.25
C LEU A 153 -31.54 -9.08 -16.84
N LYS A 154 -30.68 -8.66 -15.88
CA LYS A 154 -29.22 -8.49 -15.94
C LYS A 154 -28.66 -7.37 -16.82
N ASN A 155 -28.20 -6.31 -16.16
CA ASN A 155 -26.78 -5.94 -16.08
C ASN A 155 -26.65 -4.54 -15.47
N GLU A 156 -25.96 -4.38 -14.34
CA GLU A 156 -25.29 -3.10 -14.04
C GLU A 156 -23.94 -3.31 -13.37
N LEU A 157 -22.91 -3.09 -14.18
CA LEU A 157 -21.54 -2.79 -13.82
C LEU A 157 -21.47 -1.27 -13.61
N VAL A 158 -21.27 -0.81 -12.37
CA VAL A 158 -20.91 0.59 -12.10
C VAL A 158 -19.51 0.62 -11.50
N VAL A 159 -18.55 0.98 -12.34
CA VAL A 159 -17.20 1.41 -11.94
C VAL A 159 -17.33 2.83 -11.41
N GLY A 160 -17.06 2.99 -10.12
CA GLY A 160 -17.04 4.28 -9.44
C GLY A 160 -16.01 5.22 -10.08
N ARG A 161 -16.51 6.28 -10.72
CA ARG A 161 -15.73 7.45 -11.11
C ARG A 161 -15.45 8.29 -9.86
N SER A 162 -14.25 8.18 -9.30
CA SER A 162 -13.74 9.18 -8.36
C SER A 162 -12.29 9.51 -8.71
N TYR A 163 -12.08 10.20 -9.84
CA TYR A 163 -10.79 10.85 -10.10
C TYR A 163 -10.85 12.05 -11.06
N ARG A 164 -12.05 12.64 -11.26
CA ARG A 164 -12.19 13.81 -12.15
C ARG A 164 -12.90 15.03 -11.57
N ARG A 165 -13.28 15.02 -10.29
CA ARG A 165 -13.99 16.15 -9.66
C ARG A 165 -13.16 16.98 -8.67
N CYS A 166 -11.84 16.74 -8.58
CA CYS A 166 -10.96 17.51 -7.68
C CYS A 166 -10.16 18.62 -8.39
N LYS A 167 -9.84 18.48 -9.70
CA LYS A 167 -9.08 19.50 -10.44
C LYS A 167 -9.88 20.73 -10.87
N GLU A 168 -11.21 20.66 -10.87
CA GLU A 168 -12.05 21.74 -11.45
C GLU A 168 -12.65 22.69 -10.40
N LYS A 169 -12.61 22.33 -9.10
CA LYS A 169 -13.02 23.23 -8.00
C LYS A 169 -11.91 24.15 -7.50
N ASN A 170 -10.64 23.82 -7.74
CA ASN A 170 -9.50 24.67 -7.33
C ASN A 170 -9.08 25.73 -8.36
N ARG A 171 -9.68 25.76 -9.56
CA ARG A 171 -9.40 26.79 -10.58
C ARG A 171 -10.38 27.97 -10.57
N ARG A 172 -11.44 27.93 -9.75
CA ARG A 172 -12.47 29.00 -9.66
C ARG A 172 -12.45 29.79 -8.36
N ARG A 173 -11.37 29.72 -7.59
CA ARG A 173 -11.19 30.45 -6.32
C ARG A 173 -10.04 31.47 -6.35
N TRP A 174 -9.47 31.74 -7.52
CA TRP A 174 -8.28 32.59 -7.69
C TRP A 174 -8.46 33.75 -8.68
N ASP A 175 -9.69 34.25 -8.87
CA ASP A 175 -9.96 35.45 -9.68
C ASP A 175 -11.02 36.35 -9.05
N ARG A 176 -10.84 36.71 -7.77
CA ARG A 176 -11.65 37.78 -7.17
C ARG A 176 -10.96 38.43 -5.97
N HIS A 177 -9.85 39.10 -6.22
CA HIS A 177 -9.41 40.20 -5.37
C HIS A 177 -8.68 41.22 -6.23
N ASN A 178 -9.41 42.28 -6.62
CA ASN A 178 -8.84 43.58 -6.93
C ASN A 178 -9.91 44.67 -6.71
N LEU A 179 -9.61 45.53 -5.71
CA LEU A 179 -10.05 46.94 -5.51
C LEU A 179 -11.41 47.20 -4.81
N PRO A 180 -11.61 48.38 -4.16
CA PRO A 180 -11.02 48.74 -2.86
C PRO A 180 -12.06 49.30 -1.84
N GLU A 181 -11.57 49.61 -0.63
CA GLU A 181 -12.25 50.13 0.56
C GLU A 181 -13.25 51.29 0.38
N ARG A 182 -14.29 51.29 1.24
CA ARG A 182 -14.81 52.47 1.97
C ARG A 182 -15.82 52.06 3.05
N SER A 183 -15.63 52.59 4.27
CA SER A 183 -16.65 52.75 5.34
C SER A 183 -16.94 54.27 5.48
N PRO A 184 -17.78 54.79 6.40
CA PRO A 184 -18.61 54.13 7.44
C PRO A 184 -20.04 54.72 7.62
N ASP A 185 -20.75 54.13 8.58
CA ASP A 185 -21.77 54.71 9.48
C ASP A 185 -23.25 54.69 9.06
N HIS A 186 -24.08 54.08 9.91
CA HIS A 186 -25.25 54.73 10.54
C HIS A 186 -25.96 53.79 11.52
N ARG A 187 -25.96 54.19 12.79
CA ARG A 187 -26.95 53.79 13.82
C ARG A 187 -28.34 54.32 13.46
N SER A 188 -29.39 53.56 13.76
CA SER A 188 -30.54 54.04 14.57
C SER A 188 -31.70 53.03 14.67
N TYR A 189 -32.01 52.65 15.92
CA TYR A 189 -33.33 52.60 16.56
C TYR A 189 -34.52 51.85 15.90
N TRP A 190 -35.09 50.87 16.63
CA TRP A 190 -36.39 51.02 17.34
C TRP A 190 -36.60 49.87 18.34
N ASN A 191 -36.81 50.26 19.61
CA ASN A 191 -37.23 49.43 20.76
C ASN A 191 -38.76 49.41 20.88
N ARG A 192 -39.34 48.30 21.40
CA ARG A 192 -40.46 48.22 22.39
C ARG A 192 -41.09 46.80 22.39
N TRP A 193 -41.48 46.11 23.48
CA TRP A 193 -41.81 46.40 24.88
C TRP A 193 -41.50 45.19 25.79
N GLU A 194 -41.45 45.43 27.10
CA GLU A 194 -41.17 44.50 28.19
C GLU A 194 -42.44 44.14 29.04
N GLN A 195 -42.48 42.88 29.56
CA GLN A 195 -43.03 42.38 30.88
C GLN A 195 -44.57 42.26 31.15
N PRO A 196 -45.08 41.50 32.15
CA PRO A 196 -44.63 40.23 32.81
C PRO A 196 -45.75 39.17 33.11
N GLY A 197 -45.34 37.92 33.42
CA GLY A 197 -45.97 37.04 34.44
C GLY A 197 -47.15 36.11 34.08
N ARG A 198 -46.91 34.78 34.10
CA ARG A 198 -47.75 33.70 34.70
C ARG A 198 -47.16 32.31 34.36
N ASP A 199 -46.83 31.53 35.39
CA ASP A 199 -46.45 30.11 35.29
C ASP A 199 -47.64 29.18 34.97
N PRO A 200 -47.38 28.03 34.30
CA PRO A 200 -48.14 26.80 34.57
C PRO A 200 -47.25 25.54 34.80
N PRO A 201 -47.82 24.43 35.32
CA PRO A 201 -47.21 23.57 36.37
C PRO A 201 -46.47 22.31 35.84
N PRO A 202 -45.84 21.48 36.70
CA PRO A 202 -44.75 20.60 36.30
C PRO A 202 -45.25 19.25 35.79
N ARG A 203 -44.78 18.84 34.60
CA ARG A 203 -44.83 17.44 34.18
C ARG A 203 -43.51 16.75 34.50
N ARG A 204 -43.53 15.98 35.59
CA ARG A 204 -42.51 15.00 35.95
C ARG A 204 -42.49 13.88 34.90
N HIS A 205 -41.44 13.84 34.09
CA HIS A 205 -40.90 12.59 33.56
C HIS A 205 -39.41 12.54 33.96
N PRO A 206 -38.92 11.41 34.51
CA PRO A 206 -37.57 11.37 35.03
C PRO A 206 -36.59 11.46 33.87
N ARG A 207 -35.81 12.54 33.85
CA ARG A 207 -34.55 12.61 33.09
C ARG A 207 -33.66 11.51 33.65
N ARG A 208 -33.56 10.39 32.93
CA ARG A 208 -32.43 9.47 33.13
C ARG A 208 -31.17 10.25 32.75
N PRO A 209 -30.12 10.24 33.59
CA PRO A 209 -28.80 10.69 33.17
C PRO A 209 -28.42 9.88 31.93
N MET A 210 -27.90 10.54 30.88
CA MET A 210 -27.32 9.86 29.73
C MET A 210 -25.93 9.32 30.13
N GLU A 211 -25.93 8.42 31.10
CA GLU A 211 -24.77 7.64 31.51
C GLU A 211 -24.63 6.45 30.55
N GLY A 212 -23.49 6.39 29.85
CA GLY A 212 -22.92 5.12 29.42
C GLY A 212 -23.60 4.38 28.28
N LEU A 213 -23.83 5.01 27.12
CA LEU A 213 -23.71 4.23 25.86
C LEU A 213 -22.25 4.25 25.40
N ARG A 214 -21.43 3.35 25.98
CA ARG A 214 -20.23 2.87 25.27
C ARG A 214 -20.75 2.24 23.98
N ARG A 215 -20.79 3.02 22.89
CA ARG A 215 -21.08 2.51 21.55
C ARG A 215 -20.18 1.29 21.35
N ARG A 216 -20.77 0.12 21.10
CA ARG A 216 -20.02 -1.04 20.61
C ARG A 216 -19.12 -0.52 19.48
N PRO A 217 -17.81 -0.83 19.46
CA PRO A 217 -16.95 -0.38 18.37
C PRO A 217 -17.63 -0.72 17.05
N PRO A 218 -17.66 0.21 16.08
CA PRO A 218 -18.43 0.03 14.87
C PRO A 218 -18.03 -1.30 14.21
N PRO A 219 -18.99 -2.01 13.58
CA PRO A 219 -18.74 -3.31 12.96
C PRO A 219 -17.64 -3.25 11.90
N ARG A 220 -17.34 -2.05 11.37
CA ARG A 220 -16.29 -1.75 10.42
C ARG A 220 -15.60 -0.43 10.77
N PRO A 221 -14.27 -0.29 10.63
CA PRO A 221 -13.61 1.00 10.82
C PRO A 221 -14.02 1.98 9.71
N ASN A 222 -14.41 3.20 10.08
CA ASN A 222 -14.97 4.19 9.15
C ASN A 222 -14.00 4.54 7.99
N TRP A 223 -12.68 4.52 8.25
CA TRP A 223 -11.66 4.76 7.21
C TRP A 223 -11.59 3.67 6.15
N ASN A 224 -12.24 2.52 6.39
CA ASN A 224 -12.32 1.42 5.45
C ASN A 224 -13.68 1.39 4.73
N ASP A 225 -14.66 2.23 5.06
CA ASP A 225 -16.05 2.09 4.58
C ASP A 225 -16.18 2.18 3.04
N ASP A 226 -15.29 2.91 2.39
CA ASP A 226 -15.25 3.08 0.93
C ASP A 226 -15.06 1.76 0.17
N ASN A 227 -14.44 0.76 0.79
CA ASN A 227 -14.21 -0.53 0.16
C ASN A 227 -15.49 -1.38 0.13
N ARG A 228 -15.70 -2.19 -0.90
CA ARG A 228 -16.83 -3.14 -0.94
C ARG A 228 -16.37 -4.51 -0.44
N VAL A 229 -16.17 -4.65 0.87
CA VAL A 229 -15.75 -5.91 1.51
C VAL A 229 -16.80 -6.46 2.47
N ASN A 230 -16.86 -7.78 2.61
CA ASN A 230 -17.64 -8.42 3.66
C ASN A 230 -16.80 -8.44 4.94
N TYR A 231 -17.19 -7.66 5.95
CA TYR A 231 -16.40 -7.54 7.16
C TYR A 231 -16.76 -8.65 8.15
N ILE A 232 -15.76 -9.45 8.56
CA ILE A 232 -15.94 -10.56 9.51
C ILE A 232 -15.05 -10.33 10.72
N ARG A 233 -15.66 -10.07 11.87
CA ARG A 233 -14.91 -9.92 13.12
C ARG A 233 -14.56 -11.30 13.67
N CYS A 234 -13.31 -11.73 13.56
CA CYS A 234 -12.80 -13.02 14.02
C CYS A 234 -11.48 -12.84 14.78
N ASP A 235 -11.35 -13.46 15.95
CA ASP A 235 -10.05 -13.60 16.62
C ASP A 235 -9.39 -14.90 16.17
N ILE A 236 -8.37 -14.80 15.32
CA ILE A 236 -7.70 -15.99 14.78
C ILE A 236 -6.75 -16.68 15.75
N SER A 237 -6.51 -16.11 16.93
CA SER A 237 -5.76 -16.79 18.00
C SER A 237 -6.64 -17.78 18.78
N ASP A 238 -7.96 -17.61 18.70
CA ASP A 238 -8.98 -18.48 19.27
C ASP A 238 -9.43 -19.52 18.21
N PRO A 239 -9.13 -20.81 18.39
CA PRO A 239 -9.48 -21.85 17.42
C PRO A 239 -11.00 -22.03 17.25
N ASP A 240 -11.78 -21.82 18.32
CA ASP A 240 -13.24 -22.00 18.28
C ASP A 240 -13.89 -20.85 17.53
N ASP A 241 -13.46 -19.61 17.80
CA ASP A 241 -13.93 -18.43 17.08
C ASP A 241 -13.56 -18.49 15.59
N THR A 242 -12.33 -18.93 15.29
CA THR A 242 -11.84 -19.13 13.92
C THR A 242 -12.68 -20.15 13.17
N ARG A 243 -12.90 -21.32 13.77
CA ARG A 243 -13.71 -22.38 13.17
C ARG A 243 -15.15 -21.90 12.93
N ALA A 244 -15.77 -21.29 13.93
CA ALA A 244 -17.15 -20.83 13.84
C ALA A 244 -17.36 -19.81 12.71
N LYS A 245 -16.39 -18.92 12.48
CA LYS A 245 -16.55 -17.80 11.55
C LYS A 245 -16.00 -18.07 10.15
N LEU A 246 -14.92 -18.84 10.03
CA LEU A 246 -14.27 -19.07 8.74
C LEU A 246 -14.75 -20.35 8.03
N SER A 247 -15.20 -21.38 8.76
CA SER A 247 -15.64 -22.64 8.13
C SER A 247 -16.88 -22.47 7.25
N ALA A 248 -17.71 -21.45 7.52
CA ALA A 248 -18.89 -21.14 6.71
C ALA A 248 -18.54 -20.49 5.35
N LEU A 249 -17.31 -20.02 5.15
CA LEU A 249 -16.88 -19.27 3.97
C LEU A 249 -16.39 -20.22 2.87
N THR A 250 -17.29 -21.08 2.38
CA THR A 250 -16.95 -22.19 1.45
C THR A 250 -16.54 -21.76 0.04
N ASP A 251 -16.75 -20.50 -0.32
CA ASP A 251 -16.50 -19.98 -1.67
C ASP A 251 -15.11 -19.34 -1.85
N ILE A 252 -14.27 -19.32 -0.80
CA ILE A 252 -12.92 -18.79 -0.85
C ILE A 252 -12.08 -19.52 -1.91
N THR A 253 -11.36 -18.74 -2.72
CA THR A 253 -10.43 -19.24 -3.75
C THR A 253 -8.98 -18.86 -3.47
N HIS A 254 -8.74 -17.73 -2.81
CA HIS A 254 -7.41 -17.21 -2.50
C HIS A 254 -7.41 -16.69 -1.06
N LEU A 255 -6.37 -17.03 -0.31
CA LEU A 255 -6.16 -16.54 1.05
C LEU A 255 -4.97 -15.57 1.06
N PHE A 256 -5.14 -14.38 1.63
CA PHE A 256 -4.07 -13.39 1.82
C PHE A 256 -3.82 -13.21 3.33
N TYR A 257 -2.76 -13.81 3.85
CA TYR A 257 -2.40 -13.75 5.26
C TYR A 257 -1.42 -12.58 5.51
N VAL A 258 -1.96 -11.46 6.01
CA VAL A 258 -1.25 -10.17 6.18
C VAL A 258 -1.32 -9.64 7.62
N THR A 259 -1.22 -10.54 8.59
CA THR A 259 -1.33 -10.20 10.02
C THR A 259 -0.28 -10.91 10.85
N TRP A 260 -0.02 -10.39 12.04
CA TRP A 260 0.88 -10.98 13.02
C TRP A 260 0.47 -10.55 14.42
N ALA A 261 1.07 -11.15 15.44
CA ALA A 261 1.00 -10.74 16.83
C ALA A 261 2.41 -10.40 17.32
N ASN A 262 2.55 -9.25 17.99
CA ASN A 262 3.79 -8.85 18.65
C ASN A 262 3.84 -9.42 20.07
N LYS A 263 4.92 -10.13 20.41
CA LYS A 263 5.16 -10.74 21.72
C LYS A 263 6.55 -10.37 22.25
N PRO A 264 6.76 -10.41 23.58
CA PRO A 264 8.00 -9.95 24.19
C PRO A 264 9.26 -10.73 23.79
N THR A 265 9.12 -12.00 23.38
CA THR A 265 10.23 -12.85 22.96
C THR A 265 9.92 -13.50 21.62
N GLU A 266 10.97 -13.84 20.85
CA GLU A 266 10.77 -14.48 19.56
C GLU A 266 10.18 -15.90 19.68
N ALA A 267 10.52 -16.64 20.74
CA ALA A 267 9.90 -17.94 21.01
C ALA A 267 8.37 -17.83 21.16
N GLU A 268 7.89 -16.80 21.85
CA GLU A 268 6.47 -16.54 22.02
C GLU A 268 5.84 -16.01 20.71
N ASN A 269 6.59 -15.24 19.91
CA ASN A 269 6.17 -14.89 18.54
C ASN A 269 5.97 -16.15 17.69
N CYS A 270 6.91 -17.11 17.69
CA CYS A 270 6.80 -18.37 16.95
C CYS A 270 5.53 -19.13 17.36
N ARG A 271 5.32 -19.29 18.67
CA ARG A 271 4.18 -20.03 19.22
C ARG A 271 2.84 -19.39 18.84
N VAL A 272 2.70 -18.08 19.06
CA VAL A 272 1.42 -17.39 18.88
C VAL A 272 1.11 -17.16 17.41
N ASN A 273 2.08 -16.69 16.61
CA ASN A 273 1.86 -16.48 15.18
C ASN A 273 1.64 -17.81 14.45
N GLY A 274 2.38 -18.86 14.82
CA GLY A 274 2.17 -20.21 14.30
C GLY A 274 0.76 -20.72 14.58
N LYS A 275 0.27 -20.59 15.83
CA LYS A 275 -1.12 -20.93 16.19
C LYS A 275 -2.15 -20.16 15.37
N MET A 276 -1.95 -18.85 15.19
CA MET A 276 -2.87 -18.00 14.42
C MET A 276 -2.98 -18.45 12.95
N LEU A 277 -1.85 -18.70 12.27
CA LEU A 277 -1.86 -19.19 10.90
C LEU A 277 -2.50 -20.58 10.83
N LYS A 278 -2.11 -21.49 11.74
CA LYS A 278 -2.63 -22.86 11.79
C LYS A 278 -4.14 -22.90 11.95
N ASN A 279 -4.71 -22.10 12.86
CA ASN A 279 -6.16 -21.99 13.05
C ASN A 279 -6.89 -21.58 11.77
N VAL A 280 -6.34 -20.61 11.03
CA VAL A 280 -6.93 -20.15 9.76
C VAL A 280 -6.87 -21.26 8.72
N LEU A 281 -5.72 -21.91 8.54
CA LEU A 281 -5.54 -22.96 7.54
C LEU A 281 -6.42 -24.19 7.85
N ASP A 282 -6.52 -24.59 9.11
CA ASP A 282 -7.38 -25.70 9.56
C ASP A 282 -8.87 -25.42 9.36
N ALA A 283 -9.29 -24.16 9.43
CA ALA A 283 -10.68 -23.78 9.16
C ALA A 283 -10.97 -23.63 7.66
N VAL A 284 -10.01 -23.16 6.86
CA VAL A 284 -10.24 -22.81 5.44
C VAL A 284 -10.01 -24.00 4.51
N ILE A 285 -8.88 -24.70 4.62
CA ILE A 285 -8.47 -25.76 3.67
C ILE A 285 -9.54 -26.86 3.52
N PRO A 286 -10.09 -27.46 4.60
CA PRO A 286 -11.08 -28.53 4.46
C PRO A 286 -12.47 -28.03 4.01
N ASN A 287 -12.81 -26.78 4.28
CA ASN A 287 -14.16 -26.23 4.01
C ASN A 287 -14.27 -25.48 2.67
N CYS A 288 -13.15 -25.18 2.01
CA CYS A 288 -13.11 -24.41 0.77
C CYS A 288 -12.66 -25.28 -0.41
N PRO A 289 -13.58 -26.00 -1.08
CA PRO A 289 -13.21 -26.93 -2.16
C PRO A 289 -12.51 -26.24 -3.33
N ARG A 290 -12.82 -24.96 -3.56
CA ARG A 290 -12.24 -24.14 -4.64
C ARG A 290 -11.01 -23.32 -4.23
N LEU A 291 -10.44 -23.55 -3.04
CA LEU A 291 -9.20 -22.89 -2.63
C LEU A 291 -8.07 -23.27 -3.59
N LYS A 292 -7.38 -22.28 -4.15
CA LYS A 292 -6.33 -22.44 -5.16
C LYS A 292 -4.96 -21.97 -4.69
N HIS A 293 -4.92 -20.93 -3.85
CA HIS A 293 -3.68 -20.26 -3.52
C HIS A 293 -3.69 -19.61 -2.14
N ILE A 294 -2.56 -19.66 -1.45
CA ILE A 294 -2.32 -18.97 -0.17
C ILE A 294 -1.11 -18.05 -0.30
N CYS A 295 -1.32 -16.74 -0.16
CA CYS A 295 -0.25 -15.76 -0.03
C CYS A 295 0.05 -15.52 1.45
N LEU A 296 1.32 -15.68 1.83
CA LEU A 296 1.83 -15.40 3.18
C LEU A 296 2.74 -14.17 3.14
N GLN A 297 2.40 -13.12 3.89
CA GLN A 297 3.31 -11.98 4.07
C GLN A 297 4.19 -12.18 5.31
N THR A 298 5.50 -12.12 5.11
CA THR A 298 6.52 -12.09 6.17
C THR A 298 7.24 -10.74 6.15
N GLY A 299 8.52 -10.70 5.84
CA GLY A 299 9.29 -9.46 5.74
C GLY A 299 10.80 -9.66 5.75
N ARG A 300 11.53 -8.55 5.60
CA ARG A 300 13.00 -8.53 5.52
C ARG A 300 13.71 -9.05 6.77
N LYS A 301 13.03 -9.11 7.93
CA LYS A 301 13.55 -9.81 9.12
C LYS A 301 13.86 -11.30 8.88
N HIS A 302 13.41 -11.88 7.76
CA HIS A 302 13.88 -13.20 7.34
C HIS A 302 15.41 -13.25 7.23
N TYR A 303 16.03 -12.18 6.73
CA TYR A 303 17.48 -12.11 6.50
C TYR A 303 18.24 -11.47 7.66
N MET A 304 17.55 -10.67 8.48
CA MET A 304 18.14 -9.87 9.56
C MET A 304 17.97 -10.49 10.95
N GLY A 305 17.10 -11.50 11.07
CA GLY A 305 16.68 -12.05 12.36
C GLY A 305 15.59 -11.22 13.05
N PRO A 306 15.10 -11.68 14.21
CA PRO A 306 14.09 -10.96 14.99
C PRO A 306 14.65 -9.69 15.64
N PHE A 307 13.78 -8.76 16.03
CA PHE A 307 14.20 -7.47 16.64
C PHE A 307 15.10 -7.65 17.86
N GLU A 308 14.90 -8.69 18.67
CA GLU A 308 15.73 -8.97 19.85
C GLU A 308 17.18 -9.36 19.52
N SER A 309 17.44 -9.79 18.27
CA SER A 309 18.76 -10.24 17.79
C SER A 309 19.57 -9.15 17.07
N TYR A 310 18.98 -7.97 16.82
CA TYR A 310 19.63 -6.89 16.07
C TYR A 310 20.96 -6.49 16.73
N GLY A 311 22.03 -6.51 15.94
CA GLY A 311 23.40 -6.22 16.39
C GLY A 311 24.04 -7.30 17.28
N LYS A 312 23.36 -8.42 17.54
CA LYS A 312 23.84 -9.52 18.40
C LYS A 312 24.22 -10.78 17.63
N ILE A 313 23.74 -10.90 16.40
CA ILE A 313 24.02 -12.03 15.52
C ILE A 313 24.63 -11.53 14.21
N GLU A 314 25.43 -12.40 13.60
CA GLU A 314 25.86 -12.21 12.22
C GLU A 314 24.67 -12.45 11.29
N THR A 315 24.47 -11.54 10.34
CA THR A 315 23.42 -11.64 9.32
C THR A 315 24.06 -11.79 7.96
N HIS A 316 23.24 -12.10 6.95
CA HIS A 316 23.70 -12.08 5.56
C HIS A 316 24.17 -10.69 5.14
N ASP A 317 25.00 -10.65 4.11
CA ASP A 317 25.44 -9.42 3.46
C ASP A 317 24.37 -8.97 2.44
N PRO A 318 23.92 -7.70 2.45
CA PRO A 318 22.99 -7.18 1.44
C PRO A 318 23.66 -6.96 0.07
N PRO A 319 22.89 -6.89 -1.04
CA PRO A 319 21.44 -6.94 -1.10
C PRO A 319 20.88 -8.36 -0.92
N TYR A 320 19.85 -8.49 -0.08
CA TYR A 320 19.26 -9.79 0.24
C TYR A 320 18.54 -10.44 -0.95
N THR A 321 18.91 -11.68 -1.27
CA THR A 321 18.27 -12.55 -2.26
C THR A 321 17.46 -13.67 -1.59
N GLU A 322 16.44 -14.19 -2.25
CA GLU A 322 15.50 -15.17 -1.67
C GLU A 322 16.07 -16.58 -1.52
N ASP A 323 17.19 -16.89 -2.18
CA ASP A 323 17.93 -18.15 -2.13
C ASP A 323 18.93 -18.22 -0.96
N LEU A 324 19.12 -17.12 -0.22
CA LEU A 324 19.91 -17.13 1.01
C LEU A 324 19.30 -18.11 2.04
N PRO A 325 20.14 -18.89 2.74
CA PRO A 325 19.65 -19.82 3.73
C PRO A 325 19.06 -19.08 4.94
N ARG A 326 18.17 -19.74 5.68
CA ARG A 326 17.69 -19.21 6.97
C ARG A 326 18.88 -19.00 7.92
N LEU A 327 18.82 -17.93 8.71
CA LEU A 327 19.77 -17.74 9.80
C LEU A 327 19.64 -18.86 10.83
N ASN A 328 20.74 -19.21 11.50
CA ASN A 328 20.74 -20.13 12.65
C ASN A 328 20.23 -19.44 13.93
N TYR A 329 19.02 -18.91 13.86
CA TYR A 329 18.32 -18.24 14.97
C TYR A 329 16.82 -18.45 14.81
N MET A 330 16.07 -18.46 15.92
CA MET A 330 14.62 -18.59 15.85
C MET A 330 13.98 -17.38 15.16
N ASN A 331 12.98 -17.63 14.31
CA ASN A 331 12.23 -16.56 13.67
C ASN A 331 10.83 -17.05 13.37
N PHE A 332 9.80 -16.32 13.80
CA PHE A 332 8.42 -16.74 13.58
C PHE A 332 8.09 -16.81 12.09
N TYR A 333 8.79 -16.08 11.22
CA TYR A 333 8.65 -16.24 9.77
C TYR A 333 8.97 -17.65 9.28
N TYR A 334 10.00 -18.29 9.86
CA TYR A 334 10.36 -19.66 9.52
C TYR A 334 9.26 -20.63 9.97
N THR A 335 8.73 -20.42 11.18
CA THR A 335 7.58 -21.20 11.69
C THR A 335 6.36 -21.07 10.78
N LEU A 336 6.06 -19.86 10.28
CA LEU A 336 4.93 -19.63 9.38
C LEU A 336 5.13 -20.31 8.02
N GLU A 337 6.34 -20.21 7.44
CA GLU A 337 6.71 -20.89 6.20
C GLU A 337 6.57 -22.41 6.35
N ASP A 338 7.10 -23.00 7.43
CA ASP A 338 7.04 -24.44 7.65
C ASP A 338 5.60 -24.95 7.82
N ILE A 339 4.76 -24.22 8.56
CA ILE A 339 3.33 -24.50 8.67
C ILE A 339 2.66 -24.41 7.30
N LEU A 340 2.92 -23.34 6.54
CA LEU A 340 2.35 -23.16 5.22
C LEU A 340 2.69 -24.33 4.30
N PHE A 341 3.97 -24.71 4.22
CA PHE A 341 4.46 -25.78 3.35
C PHE A 341 3.87 -27.14 3.73
N GLU A 342 3.65 -27.40 5.01
CA GLU A 342 3.03 -28.64 5.46
C GLU A 342 1.51 -28.66 5.18
N GLU A 343 0.82 -27.56 5.42
CA GLU A 343 -0.63 -27.46 5.23
C GLU A 343 -1.04 -27.51 3.76
N VAL A 344 -0.26 -26.94 2.84
CA VAL A 344 -0.60 -26.98 1.41
C VAL A 344 -0.57 -28.40 0.84
N LYS A 345 0.25 -29.30 1.38
CA LYS A 345 0.33 -30.70 0.93
C LYS A 345 -0.97 -31.46 1.15
N LYS A 346 -1.81 -31.01 2.08
CA LYS A 346 -3.10 -31.65 2.40
C LYS A 346 -4.15 -31.50 1.30
N LYS A 347 -3.93 -30.59 0.34
CA LYS A 347 -4.86 -30.35 -0.76
C LYS A 347 -4.10 -30.33 -2.09
N GLU A 348 -4.33 -31.33 -2.92
CA GLU A 348 -3.73 -31.40 -4.25
C GLU A 348 -4.06 -30.15 -5.08
N GLY A 349 -3.04 -29.62 -5.76
CA GLY A 349 -3.14 -28.41 -6.58
C GLY A 349 -3.23 -27.09 -5.81
N LEU A 350 -3.23 -27.11 -4.47
CA LEU A 350 -3.12 -25.89 -3.66
C LEU A 350 -1.70 -25.34 -3.73
N THR A 351 -1.57 -24.10 -4.18
CA THR A 351 -0.27 -23.42 -4.34
C THR A 351 -0.07 -22.36 -3.27
N TRP A 352 1.16 -21.88 -3.11
CA TRP A 352 1.49 -20.81 -2.17
C TRP A 352 2.44 -19.77 -2.75
N SER A 353 2.55 -18.63 -2.07
CA SER A 353 3.61 -17.65 -2.28
C SER A 353 3.97 -16.96 -0.97
N VAL A 354 5.26 -16.63 -0.78
CA VAL A 354 5.73 -15.88 0.38
C VAL A 354 6.25 -14.52 -0.06
N HIS A 355 5.84 -13.46 0.62
CA HIS A 355 6.17 -12.07 0.25
C HIS A 355 6.94 -11.39 1.38
N ARG A 356 8.16 -10.93 1.09
CA ARG A 356 9.10 -10.33 2.06
C ARG A 356 9.28 -8.83 1.80
N PRO A 357 8.36 -7.97 2.27
CA PRO A 357 8.55 -6.52 2.21
C PRO A 357 9.65 -6.04 3.18
N GLY A 358 10.25 -4.90 2.86
CA GLY A 358 11.02 -4.06 3.79
C GLY A 358 10.09 -3.18 4.64
N ASN A 359 10.52 -1.94 4.89
CA ASN A 359 9.72 -0.96 5.63
C ASN A 359 8.50 -0.52 4.80
N ILE A 360 7.30 -0.77 5.31
CA ILE A 360 6.07 -0.52 4.55
C ILE A 360 5.70 0.97 4.59
N PHE A 361 5.51 1.57 3.41
CA PHE A 361 4.86 2.87 3.26
C PHE A 361 3.39 2.63 2.93
N GLY A 362 2.50 3.05 3.83
CA GLY A 362 1.08 2.70 3.73
C GLY A 362 0.19 3.51 4.66
N PHE A 363 -1.12 3.25 4.55
CA PHE A 363 -2.14 3.87 5.38
C PHE A 363 -2.93 2.80 6.13
N SER A 364 -2.80 2.79 7.46
CA SER A 364 -3.68 2.08 8.39
C SER A 364 -3.44 2.64 9.78
N PRO A 365 -4.41 3.36 10.38
CA PRO A 365 -4.33 3.82 11.76
C PRO A 365 -4.28 2.69 12.80
N TYR A 366 -4.52 1.44 12.39
CA TYR A 366 -4.53 0.27 13.27
C TYR A 366 -3.28 -0.61 13.09
N SER A 367 -2.37 -0.25 12.19
CA SER A 367 -1.14 -1.01 11.99
C SER A 367 -0.22 -0.86 13.20
N MET A 368 0.30 -1.98 13.69
CA MET A 368 1.28 -2.02 14.79
C MET A 368 2.69 -1.57 14.35
N MET A 369 2.91 -1.37 13.05
CA MET A 369 4.18 -0.95 12.46
C MET A 369 3.88 0.01 11.30
N ASN A 370 3.58 1.27 11.61
CA ASN A 370 3.26 2.28 10.60
C ASN A 370 4.19 3.49 10.68
N LEU A 371 5.26 3.48 9.89
CA LEU A 371 6.20 4.59 9.85
C LEU A 371 5.54 5.88 9.33
N MET A 372 4.67 5.78 8.33
CA MET A 372 4.06 6.95 7.68
C MET A 372 3.19 7.74 8.66
N VAL A 373 2.28 7.07 9.37
CA VAL A 373 1.39 7.73 10.34
C VAL A 373 2.22 8.28 11.51
N THR A 374 3.18 7.50 12.04
CA THR A 374 4.08 7.95 13.11
C THR A 374 4.81 9.25 12.75
N LEU A 375 5.42 9.32 11.57
CA LEU A 375 6.14 10.51 11.12
C LEU A 375 5.21 11.70 10.85
N CYS A 376 4.02 11.47 10.32
CA CYS A 376 3.01 12.51 10.12
C CYS A 376 2.53 13.10 11.45
N VAL A 377 2.29 12.27 12.46
CA VAL A 377 1.89 12.71 13.81
C VAL A 377 3.03 13.51 14.46
N TYR A 378 4.27 13.04 14.35
CA TYR A 378 5.43 13.79 14.84
C TYR A 378 5.54 15.17 14.18
N ALA A 379 5.42 15.23 12.84
CA ALA A 379 5.47 16.49 12.11
C ALA A 379 4.30 17.43 12.45
N ALA A 380 3.10 16.90 12.67
CA ALA A 380 1.95 17.68 13.10
C ALA A 380 2.15 18.28 14.51
N ILE A 381 2.73 17.52 15.44
CA ILE A 381 3.06 18.01 16.79
C ILE A 381 4.14 19.10 16.70
N CYS A 382 5.21 18.89 15.94
CA CYS A 382 6.24 19.92 15.72
C CYS A 382 5.63 21.20 15.14
N LYS A 383 4.72 21.08 14.16
CA LYS A 383 4.04 22.22 13.55
C LYS A 383 3.16 22.97 14.56
N HIS A 384 2.41 22.25 15.38
CA HIS A 384 1.54 22.83 16.41
C HIS A 384 2.35 23.56 17.49
N GLU A 385 3.47 22.99 17.92
CA GLU A 385 4.35 23.61 18.94
C GLU A 385 5.32 24.67 18.39
N GLY A 386 5.31 24.94 17.08
CA GLY A 386 6.24 25.87 16.45
C GLY A 386 7.72 25.42 16.53
N LYS A 387 7.96 24.10 16.59
CA LYS A 387 9.30 23.51 16.72
C LYS A 387 9.84 23.00 15.39
N VAL A 388 11.17 22.96 15.29
CA VAL A 388 11.89 22.31 14.19
C VAL A 388 11.57 20.81 14.16
N LEU A 389 11.42 20.26 12.95
CA LEU A 389 11.32 18.82 12.72
C LEU A 389 12.71 18.19 12.84
N ARG A 390 13.17 17.92 14.06
CA ARG A 390 14.50 17.33 14.34
C ARG A 390 14.55 15.87 13.90
N PHE A 391 15.68 15.43 13.35
CA PHE A 391 15.83 14.04 12.91
C PHE A 391 16.21 13.11 14.08
N PRO A 392 15.34 12.17 14.51
CA PRO A 392 15.58 11.29 15.66
C PRO A 392 16.17 9.95 15.21
N GLY A 393 17.39 9.98 14.67
CA GLY A 393 18.00 8.81 14.07
C GLY A 393 19.52 8.87 13.99
N CYS A 394 20.12 7.86 13.38
CA CYS A 394 21.57 7.72 13.26
C CYS A 394 22.09 8.27 11.93
N LYS A 395 23.41 8.48 11.86
CA LYS A 395 24.10 8.95 10.66
C LYS A 395 23.93 8.01 9.46
N ALA A 396 23.92 6.70 9.72
CA ALA A 396 23.76 5.69 8.67
C ALA A 396 22.38 5.78 8.01
N ALA A 397 21.29 5.93 8.78
CA ALA A 397 19.97 6.18 8.22
C ALA A 397 19.91 7.53 7.46
N TRP A 398 20.56 8.57 7.99
CA TRP A 398 20.52 9.91 7.40
C TRP A 398 21.25 10.02 6.06
N GLU A 399 22.52 9.60 5.99
CA GLU A 399 23.37 9.72 4.81
C GLU A 399 23.43 8.45 3.94
N GLY A 400 23.06 7.29 4.49
CA GLY A 400 23.06 6.01 3.78
C GLY A 400 21.85 5.85 2.85
N TYR A 401 21.90 4.80 2.03
CA TYR A 401 20.76 4.42 1.20
C TYR A 401 19.72 3.68 2.03
N SER A 402 18.47 3.87 1.68
CA SER A 402 17.32 3.16 2.22
C SER A 402 16.38 2.83 1.07
N ASP A 403 15.59 1.78 1.23
CA ASP A 403 14.47 1.46 0.37
C ASP A 403 13.21 1.28 1.23
N CYS A 404 12.07 1.11 0.56
CA CYS A 404 10.80 0.84 1.22
C CYS A 404 9.89 0.03 0.31
N SER A 405 8.77 -0.40 0.89
CA SER A 405 7.76 -1.23 0.21
C SER A 405 6.41 -0.52 0.28
N ASP A 406 5.94 0.00 -0.84
CA ASP A 406 4.63 0.63 -0.94
C ASP A 406 3.50 -0.40 -0.73
N ALA A 407 2.53 -0.09 0.13
CA ALA A 407 1.45 -1.01 0.49
C ALA A 407 0.57 -1.41 -0.71
N ASP A 408 0.35 -0.51 -1.68
CA ASP A 408 -0.41 -0.84 -2.90
C ASP A 408 0.45 -1.73 -3.82
N LEU A 409 1.77 -1.49 -3.89
CA LEU A 409 2.68 -2.37 -4.63
C LEU A 409 2.75 -3.78 -4.03
N ILE A 410 2.78 -3.90 -2.69
CA ILE A 410 2.72 -5.19 -2.00
C ILE A 410 1.41 -5.91 -2.34
N ALA A 411 0.29 -5.21 -2.35
CA ALA A 411 -1.00 -5.79 -2.73
C ALA A 411 -1.00 -6.26 -4.19
N GLU A 412 -0.48 -5.45 -5.12
CA GLU A 412 -0.29 -5.83 -6.53
C GLU A 412 0.59 -7.08 -6.68
N HIS A 413 1.66 -7.17 -5.90
CA HIS A 413 2.59 -8.30 -5.90
C HIS A 413 1.95 -9.58 -5.37
N GLN A 414 1.16 -9.51 -4.30
CA GLN A 414 0.38 -10.64 -3.80
C GLN A 414 -0.68 -11.08 -4.81
N ILE A 415 -1.38 -10.14 -5.44
CA ILE A 415 -2.38 -10.45 -6.49
C ILE A 415 -1.70 -11.12 -7.68
N TRP A 416 -0.55 -10.63 -8.12
CA TRP A 416 0.25 -11.24 -9.19
C TRP A 416 0.58 -12.69 -8.85
N ALA A 417 1.17 -12.96 -7.69
CA ALA A 417 1.52 -14.32 -7.30
C ALA A 417 0.29 -15.24 -7.16
N ALA A 418 -0.84 -14.68 -6.73
CA ALA A 418 -2.11 -15.39 -6.67
C ALA A 418 -2.66 -15.83 -8.03
N VAL A 419 -2.35 -15.15 -9.13
CA VAL A 419 -2.94 -15.45 -10.46
C VAL A 419 -1.95 -15.96 -11.49
N ASP A 420 -0.66 -15.66 -11.34
CA ASP A 420 0.38 -16.01 -12.30
C ASP A 420 0.90 -17.44 -12.05
N PRO A 421 0.95 -18.31 -13.08
CA PRO A 421 1.47 -19.66 -12.93
C PRO A 421 2.99 -19.72 -12.66
N PHE A 422 3.77 -18.73 -13.09
CA PHE A 422 5.21 -18.70 -12.86
C PHE A 422 5.59 -18.25 -11.45
N ALA A 423 4.66 -17.66 -10.71
CA ALA A 423 4.88 -17.18 -9.35
C ALA A 423 4.45 -18.20 -8.28
N LYS A 424 4.12 -19.44 -8.66
CA LYS A 424 3.59 -20.46 -7.75
C LYS A 424 4.71 -21.17 -7.00
N ASN A 425 4.48 -21.36 -5.70
CA ASN A 425 5.35 -22.07 -4.77
C ASN A 425 6.73 -21.43 -4.65
N GLU A 426 6.74 -20.10 -4.69
CA GLU A 426 7.94 -19.29 -4.68
C GLU A 426 7.91 -18.26 -3.55
N VAL A 427 9.12 -17.89 -3.13
CA VAL A 427 9.35 -16.80 -2.18
C VAL A 427 9.91 -15.60 -2.93
N PHE A 428 9.37 -14.41 -2.66
CA PHE A 428 9.74 -13.16 -3.34
C PHE A 428 9.92 -12.01 -2.35
N ASN A 429 10.98 -11.23 -2.55
CA ASN A 429 11.12 -9.89 -2.04
C ASN A 429 10.11 -8.95 -2.69
N VAL A 430 9.77 -7.86 -2.00
CA VAL A 430 8.93 -6.80 -2.55
C VAL A 430 9.31 -5.43 -2.01
N SER A 431 10.15 -4.72 -2.76
CA SER A 431 10.51 -3.32 -2.54
C SER A 431 10.17 -2.47 -3.76
N ASN A 432 10.24 -1.15 -3.62
CA ASN A 432 9.75 -0.21 -4.64
C ASN A 432 10.56 -0.22 -5.96
N GLY A 433 11.77 -0.78 -5.95
CA GLY A 433 12.65 -0.79 -7.12
C GLY A 433 13.51 0.47 -7.27
N ASP A 434 13.54 1.35 -6.26
CA ASP A 434 14.44 2.50 -6.14
C ASP A 434 15.00 2.61 -4.71
N VAL A 435 15.98 3.51 -4.52
CA VAL A 435 16.57 3.84 -3.21
C VAL A 435 16.44 5.32 -2.92
N PHE A 436 16.44 5.69 -1.65
CA PHE A 436 16.39 7.07 -1.16
C PHE A 436 17.34 7.28 0.02
N LYS A 437 17.45 8.52 0.48
CA LYS A 437 18.11 8.86 1.76
C LYS A 437 17.13 9.59 2.64
N TRP A 438 17.14 9.31 3.94
CA TRP A 438 16.28 10.04 4.88
C TRP A 438 16.55 11.55 4.86
N LYS A 439 17.80 11.98 4.63
CA LYS A 439 18.16 13.39 4.40
C LYS A 439 17.30 14.11 3.35
N HIS A 440 16.86 13.41 2.30
CA HIS A 440 15.98 13.98 1.29
C HIS A 440 14.51 13.89 1.68
N PHE A 441 14.08 12.74 2.21
CA PHE A 441 12.67 12.53 2.58
C PHE A 441 12.26 13.36 3.80
N TRP A 442 13.20 13.69 4.68
CA TRP A 442 12.97 14.58 5.80
C TRP A 442 12.60 15.99 5.36
N LYS A 443 13.25 16.50 4.30
CA LYS A 443 12.88 17.77 3.67
C LYS A 443 11.48 17.71 3.08
N VAL A 444 11.14 16.61 2.41
CA VAL A 444 9.79 16.40 1.86
C VAL A 444 8.75 16.39 2.98
N LEU A 445 9.00 15.70 4.08
CA LEU A 445 8.10 15.68 5.23
C LEU A 445 7.92 17.08 5.82
N ALA A 446 9.01 17.82 6.00
CA ALA A 446 8.98 19.19 6.51
C ALA A 446 8.17 20.13 5.60
N GLU A 447 8.37 20.06 4.28
CA GLU A 447 7.62 20.81 3.28
C GLU A 447 6.12 20.48 3.32
N GLN A 448 5.78 19.19 3.43
CA GLN A 448 4.38 18.74 3.48
C GLN A 448 3.62 19.28 4.70
N PHE A 449 4.30 19.50 5.83
CA PHE A 449 3.69 20.02 7.05
C PHE A 449 3.95 21.52 7.29
N GLY A 450 4.72 22.17 6.40
CA GLY A 450 5.10 23.57 6.53
C GLY A 450 5.86 23.86 7.83
N VAL A 451 6.77 22.95 8.21
CA VAL A 451 7.60 23.01 9.42
C VAL A 451 9.07 23.17 9.02
N GLU A 452 9.87 23.83 9.86
CA GLU A 452 11.30 23.96 9.61
C GLU A 452 11.98 22.58 9.63
N CYS A 453 12.77 22.29 8.59
CA CYS A 453 13.46 21.01 8.45
C CYS A 453 14.73 20.98 9.31
N GLY A 454 14.77 20.08 10.30
CA GLY A 454 16.00 19.76 11.02
C GLY A 454 17.01 19.00 10.17
N LYS A 455 18.22 18.88 10.69
CA LYS A 455 19.31 18.08 10.12
C LYS A 455 19.70 16.99 11.12
N TYR A 456 20.51 16.02 10.68
CA TYR A 456 21.23 15.15 11.60
C TYR A 456 22.21 15.98 12.44
N GLU A 457 22.18 15.77 13.75
CA GLU A 457 23.04 16.42 14.74
C GLU A 457 23.99 15.36 15.32
N GLU A 458 25.29 15.47 14.99
CA GLU A 458 26.31 14.53 15.46
C GLU A 458 26.44 14.59 16.99
N GLY A 459 26.60 13.43 17.64
CA GLY A 459 26.75 13.34 19.10
C GLY A 459 25.46 13.48 19.91
N GLN A 460 24.31 13.70 19.27
CA GLN A 460 23.01 13.68 19.95
C GLN A 460 22.24 12.39 19.66
N THR A 461 21.94 11.64 20.72
CA THR A 461 21.01 10.52 20.65
C THR A 461 19.63 11.05 20.97
N LEU A 462 18.77 11.15 19.96
CA LEU A 462 17.39 11.59 20.09
C LEU A 462 16.48 10.46 19.63
N THR A 463 15.56 10.04 20.50
CA THR A 463 14.52 9.07 20.15
C THR A 463 13.16 9.75 20.05
N LEU A 464 12.29 9.28 19.16
CA LEU A 464 10.90 9.67 19.11
C LEU A 464 10.19 9.34 20.42
N GLN A 465 10.52 8.23 21.08
CA GLN A 465 9.94 7.87 22.38
C GLN A 465 10.20 8.95 23.44
N GLU A 466 11.41 9.50 23.50
CA GLU A 466 11.73 10.59 24.43
C GLU A 466 11.10 11.91 24.00
N LEU A 467 11.19 12.27 22.71
CA LEU A 467 10.66 13.52 22.19
C LEU A 467 9.14 13.63 22.34
N MET A 468 8.44 12.51 22.13
CA MET A 468 6.98 12.42 22.17
C MET A 468 6.44 11.97 23.52
N LYS A 469 7.33 11.81 24.52
CA LYS A 469 6.93 11.55 25.90
C LYS A 469 6.01 12.69 26.37
N ASP A 470 4.91 12.31 27.03
CA ASP A 470 3.93 13.24 27.61
C ASP A 470 3.20 14.14 26.59
N LYS A 471 3.26 13.84 25.28
CA LYS A 471 2.54 14.60 24.22
C LYS A 471 1.07 14.23 24.04
N GLY A 472 0.54 13.33 24.87
CA GLY A 472 -0.87 12.92 24.82
C GLY A 472 -1.86 14.10 24.83
N PRO A 473 -1.78 15.01 25.82
CA PRO A 473 -2.66 16.18 25.88
C PRO A 473 -2.53 17.12 24.67
N VAL A 474 -1.30 17.32 24.17
CA VAL A 474 -1.04 18.13 22.97
C VAL A 474 -1.70 17.50 21.74
N TRP A 475 -1.65 16.18 21.62
CA TRP A 475 -2.32 15.48 20.53
C TRP A 475 -3.86 15.60 20.63
N ASP A 476 -4.42 15.46 21.84
CA ASP A 476 -5.86 15.63 22.07
C ASP A 476 -6.34 17.03 21.68
N GLU A 477 -5.52 18.05 21.96
CA GLU A 477 -5.76 19.44 21.51
C GLU A 477 -5.76 19.55 19.99
N ILE A 478 -4.73 19.04 19.30
CA ILE A 478 -4.66 19.03 17.83
C ILE A 478 -5.88 18.33 17.22
N VAL A 479 -6.26 17.16 17.76
CA VAL A 479 -7.42 16.39 17.29
C VAL A 479 -8.70 17.20 17.42
N LYS A 480 -8.88 17.91 18.53
CA LYS A 480 -10.04 18.76 18.78
C LYS A 480 -10.07 20.00 17.89
N GLU A 481 -8.97 20.75 17.82
CA GLU A 481 -8.88 22.01 17.07
C GLU A 481 -9.02 21.82 15.56
N LYS A 482 -8.48 20.73 15.03
CA LYS A 482 -8.46 20.45 13.58
C LYS A 482 -9.58 19.51 13.14
N GLU A 483 -10.50 19.17 14.06
CA GLU A 483 -11.63 18.27 13.82
C GLU A 483 -11.20 16.93 13.18
N LEU A 484 -10.14 16.35 13.74
CA LEU A 484 -9.56 15.10 13.25
C LEU A 484 -10.39 13.89 13.67
N MET A 485 -10.10 12.76 13.04
CA MET A 485 -10.56 11.47 13.53
C MET A 485 -10.07 11.26 14.96
N GLN A 486 -11.01 10.90 15.84
CA GLN A 486 -10.71 10.64 17.24
C GLN A 486 -9.74 9.46 17.37
N THR A 487 -8.50 9.78 17.72
CA THR A 487 -7.38 8.83 17.85
C THR A 487 -6.63 9.14 19.12
N LYS A 488 -6.09 8.10 19.77
CA LYS A 488 -5.17 8.28 20.88
C LYS A 488 -3.74 8.30 20.36
N LEU A 489 -2.87 9.09 20.99
CA LEU A 489 -1.49 9.24 20.54
C LEU A 489 -0.76 7.89 20.46
N GLU A 490 -0.97 7.00 21.43
CA GLU A 490 -0.35 5.68 21.45
C GLU A 490 -0.82 4.72 20.34
N ASP A 491 -1.97 5.02 19.71
CA ASP A 491 -2.53 4.20 18.63
C ASP A 491 -1.99 4.60 17.25
N VAL A 492 -1.56 5.87 17.09
CA VAL A 492 -1.09 6.43 15.81
C VAL A 492 0.40 6.79 15.82
N GLY A 493 0.97 7.06 16.99
CA GLY A 493 2.37 7.36 17.22
C GLY A 493 3.13 6.11 17.66
N ILE A 494 3.51 5.26 16.71
CA ILE A 494 4.27 4.03 16.99
C ILE A 494 5.76 4.35 17.08
N TRP A 495 6.15 5.04 18.15
CA TRP A 495 7.48 5.65 18.30
C TRP A 495 8.62 4.65 18.29
N TRP A 496 8.48 3.54 19.03
CA TRP A 496 9.51 2.50 19.11
C TRP A 496 9.88 1.96 17.72
N PHE A 497 8.91 1.87 16.80
CA PHE A 497 9.15 1.38 15.46
C PHE A 497 9.85 2.43 14.60
N GLY A 498 9.47 3.71 14.74
CA GLY A 498 10.19 4.82 14.13
C GLY A 498 11.65 4.86 14.58
N ASP A 499 11.91 4.67 15.87
CA ASP A 499 13.28 4.61 16.43
C ASP A 499 14.07 3.43 15.89
N VAL A 500 13.46 2.24 15.77
CA VAL A 500 14.12 1.06 15.18
C VAL A 500 14.51 1.33 13.74
N ILE A 501 13.67 2.00 12.95
CA ILE A 501 13.97 2.28 11.54
C ILE A 501 15.03 3.37 11.40
N LEU A 502 14.86 4.51 12.07
CA LEU A 502 15.73 5.68 11.91
C LEU A 502 17.03 5.55 12.69
N GLY A 503 17.07 4.71 13.71
CA GLY A 503 18.25 4.44 14.53
C GLY A 503 19.22 3.43 13.93
N ASN A 504 18.85 2.74 12.84
CA ASN A 504 19.67 1.69 12.23
C ASN A 504 19.92 1.97 10.73
N GLU A 505 21.01 1.39 10.22
CA GLU A 505 21.24 1.34 8.78
C GLU A 505 20.17 0.50 8.09
N CYS A 506 19.76 0.91 6.89
CA CYS A 506 18.81 0.15 6.09
C CYS A 506 19.56 -0.80 5.16
N PHE A 507 19.49 -2.10 5.44
CA PHE A 507 19.99 -3.13 4.55
C PHE A 507 18.99 -3.42 3.42
N LEU A 508 19.47 -3.35 2.18
CA LEU A 508 18.66 -3.43 0.97
C LEU A 508 18.33 -4.88 0.61
N ASP A 509 17.22 -5.08 -0.10
CA ASP A 509 16.91 -6.34 -0.80
C ASP A 509 17.07 -6.18 -2.32
N THR A 510 16.91 -7.28 -3.06
CA THR A 510 16.81 -7.24 -4.52
C THR A 510 15.42 -7.64 -5.01
N MET A 511 14.97 -6.96 -6.07
CA MET A 511 13.75 -7.28 -6.82
C MET A 511 14.01 -8.16 -8.05
N ASN A 512 15.24 -8.68 -8.23
CA ASN A 512 15.61 -9.42 -9.45
C ASN A 512 14.74 -10.65 -9.67
N LYS A 513 14.58 -11.51 -8.66
CA LYS A 513 13.75 -12.70 -8.77
C LYS A 513 12.31 -12.38 -9.18
N SER A 514 11.69 -11.37 -8.55
CA SER A 514 10.33 -10.94 -8.92
C SER A 514 10.25 -10.46 -10.38
N LYS A 515 11.22 -9.66 -10.85
CA LYS A 515 11.28 -9.20 -12.25
C LYS A 515 11.51 -10.35 -13.24
N GLU A 516 12.38 -11.29 -12.92
CA GLU A 516 12.68 -12.47 -13.72
C GLU A 516 11.45 -13.39 -13.86
N HIS A 517 10.60 -13.43 -12.83
CA HIS A 517 9.31 -14.13 -12.85
C HIS A 517 8.17 -13.29 -13.47
N GLY A 518 8.47 -12.10 -14.00
CA GLY A 518 7.53 -11.27 -14.75
C GLY A 518 6.82 -10.17 -13.95
N PHE A 519 7.12 -10.00 -12.66
CA PHE A 519 6.61 -8.87 -11.88
C PHE A 519 7.45 -7.61 -12.11
N LEU A 520 6.94 -6.70 -12.92
CA LEU A 520 7.58 -5.42 -13.24
C LEU A 520 6.95 -4.23 -12.51
N GLY A 521 6.18 -4.49 -11.45
CA GLY A 521 5.61 -3.46 -10.60
C GLY A 521 6.72 -2.69 -9.89
N PHE A 522 6.63 -1.37 -9.87
CA PHE A 522 7.55 -0.50 -9.16
C PHE A 522 6.80 0.73 -8.64
N ARG A 523 7.44 1.47 -7.73
CA ARG A 523 6.99 2.79 -7.29
C ARG A 523 8.18 3.72 -7.20
N ASN A 524 7.96 4.99 -7.51
CA ASN A 524 8.91 6.02 -7.11
C ASN A 524 8.69 6.32 -5.62
N SER A 525 9.68 6.02 -4.78
CA SER A 525 9.52 6.08 -3.32
C SER A 525 9.21 7.49 -2.81
N LYS A 526 9.71 8.55 -3.47
CA LYS A 526 9.39 9.94 -3.08
C LYS A 526 7.92 10.26 -3.34
N ASN A 527 7.40 9.87 -4.50
CA ASN A 527 5.99 10.09 -4.85
C ASN A 527 5.07 9.23 -3.99
N SER A 528 5.46 7.98 -3.71
CA SER A 528 4.78 7.09 -2.77
C SER A 528 4.70 7.75 -1.38
N PHE A 529 5.82 8.23 -0.85
CA PHE A 529 5.88 8.93 0.44
C PHE A 529 4.89 10.10 0.53
N VAL A 530 4.88 10.98 -0.47
CA VAL A 530 3.91 12.09 -0.55
C VAL A 530 2.47 11.58 -0.65
N SER A 531 2.20 10.60 -1.50
CA SER A 531 0.86 10.03 -1.66
C SER A 531 0.31 9.45 -0.36
N TRP A 532 1.15 8.78 0.43
CA TRP A 532 0.75 8.25 1.73
C TRP A 532 0.55 9.35 2.77
N ILE A 533 1.37 10.41 2.80
CA ILE A 533 1.13 11.59 3.64
C ILE A 533 -0.22 12.23 3.29
N ASP A 534 -0.50 12.44 2.00
CA ASP A 534 -1.75 13.00 1.52
C ASP A 534 -2.96 12.14 1.93
N LYS A 535 -2.81 10.80 1.91
CA LYS A 535 -3.85 9.89 2.37
C LYS A 535 -4.08 9.99 3.89
N VAL A 536 -3.02 10.10 4.69
CA VAL A 536 -3.13 10.31 6.15
C VAL A 536 -3.90 11.60 6.45
N LYS A 537 -3.63 12.68 5.72
CA LYS A 537 -4.38 13.95 5.79
C LYS A 537 -5.82 13.84 5.30
N ALA A 538 -6.03 13.19 4.16
CA ALA A 538 -7.36 13.05 3.54
C ALA A 538 -8.36 12.30 4.44
N TYR A 539 -7.88 11.32 5.20
CA TYR A 539 -8.67 10.60 6.20
C TYR A 539 -8.71 11.30 7.57
N LYS A 540 -8.22 12.54 7.65
CA LYS A 540 -8.19 13.38 8.86
C LYS A 540 -7.54 12.70 10.05
N ILE A 541 -6.46 11.94 9.84
CA ILE A 541 -5.66 11.41 10.95
C ILE A 541 -4.72 12.49 11.49
N VAL A 542 -4.21 13.33 10.59
CA VAL A 542 -3.43 14.53 10.88
C VAL A 542 -4.07 15.72 10.14
N PRO A 543 -3.76 16.97 10.53
CA PRO A 543 -4.22 18.17 9.83
C PRO A 543 -3.67 18.22 8.40
#